data_AF-A0A1C2IM54-F1
#
_entry.id   AF-A0A1C2IM54-F1
#
_cell.length_a   1.000
_cell.length_b   1.000
_cell.length_c   1.000
_cell.angle_alpha   90.00
_cell.angle_beta   90.00
_cell.angle_gamma   90.00
#
_symmetry.space_group_name_H-M   'P 1'
#
loop_
_entity.id
_entity.type
_entity.pdbx_description
1 polymer ?
#
loop_
_entity_poly.entity_id
_entity_poly.type
_entity_poly.pdbx_seq_one_letter_code
_entity_poly.pdbx_strand_id
1 'polypeptide(L)'
;PYHNEFVSFLGASYFRAVGKGAVYGTSARGLGIDTALPSGEIFPYFQEFWLQRPKPGARHMIIYALLNSPVITGAYRFTVIPGESTRIRVRAVLYPRKKIKQLEIAPLSSMYWHGRGRGIRAGDWHPQQHDSSDLIMAARDGQWITRPLNNPLHIQVTRYLLNNPIGFGLFQQDRRFANYEGLITQYQKRPSVWIHPLNRWGKGQVELVELPTNNRNTDNIVTFWVPAKPLRPCESLRVHYQIRFFRNDKQLPSGGHPVATFLGNDPHMKGAKTLVVDFAGDGLGHLPAQTTMHAHFTVGAGVHILHSSVRFNPLKHQWQVNAQILPARHHPRNIRLFLASKGKVLSD
;
A
#
# COMPACT_ATOMS: atom_id res chain seq x y z
N PRO A 1 14.02 32.60 -4.57
CA PRO A 1 14.11 31.17 -4.22
C PRO A 1 12.76 30.62 -3.72
N TYR A 2 12.09 29.80 -4.53
CA TYR A 2 10.86 29.14 -4.12
C TYR A 2 11.21 27.95 -3.22
N HIS A 3 10.88 28.06 -1.93
CA HIS A 3 11.02 26.97 -0.97
C HIS A 3 9.73 26.13 -0.98
N ASN A 4 9.80 24.93 -1.53
CA ASN A 4 8.68 23.98 -1.50
C ASN A 4 8.77 23.10 -0.26
N GLU A 5 7.62 22.82 0.36
CA GLU A 5 7.54 21.80 1.39
C GLU A 5 7.89 20.41 0.83
N PHE A 6 8.58 19.59 1.62
CA PHE A 6 8.94 18.21 1.25
C PHE A 6 8.65 17.19 2.35
N VAL A 7 8.37 17.64 3.58
CA VAL A 7 7.99 16.82 4.72
C VAL A 7 7.15 17.65 5.69
N SER A 8 6.11 17.03 6.26
CA SER A 8 5.23 17.63 7.27
C SER A 8 4.97 16.62 8.39
N PHE A 9 5.23 17.01 9.63
CA PHE A 9 4.93 16.24 10.85
C PHE A 9 3.81 16.96 11.58
N LEU A 10 2.61 16.36 11.64
CA LEU A 10 1.45 17.02 12.23
C LEU A 10 0.38 15.99 12.61
N GLY A 11 -0.16 16.12 13.84
CA GLY A 11 -1.24 15.29 14.37
C GLY A 11 -0.75 13.92 14.85
N ALA A 12 -1.00 13.58 16.12
CA ALA A 12 -0.53 12.34 16.73
C ALA A 12 0.94 12.05 16.39
N SER A 13 1.24 10.89 15.79
CA SER A 13 2.58 10.55 15.29
C SER A 13 2.64 10.51 13.76
N TYR A 14 1.73 11.22 13.07
CA TYR A 14 1.67 11.24 11.62
C TYR A 14 2.74 12.13 11.01
N PHE A 15 3.17 11.74 9.82
CA PHE A 15 3.95 12.58 8.94
C PHE A 15 3.74 12.20 7.46
N ARG A 16 3.92 13.17 6.58
CA ARG A 16 3.85 13.01 5.12
C ARG A 16 5.12 13.55 4.49
N ALA A 17 5.49 13.03 3.34
CA ALA A 17 6.58 13.58 2.55
C ALA A 17 6.30 13.48 1.06
N VAL A 18 6.95 14.33 0.28
CA VAL A 18 6.79 14.41 -1.17
C VAL A 18 8.14 14.56 -1.83
N GLY A 19 8.29 13.92 -2.99
CA GLY A 19 9.40 14.18 -3.91
C GLY A 19 9.07 15.35 -4.84
N LYS A 20 10.01 15.70 -5.71
CA LYS A 20 9.85 16.77 -6.70
C LYS A 20 8.59 16.58 -7.56
N GLY A 21 7.77 17.63 -7.65
CA GLY A 21 6.57 17.65 -8.48
C GLY A 21 5.42 16.73 -8.02
N ALA A 22 5.54 16.14 -6.83
CA ALA A 22 4.45 15.44 -6.16
C ALA A 22 3.66 16.41 -5.25
N VAL A 23 2.43 16.02 -4.94
CA VAL A 23 1.59 16.69 -3.93
C VAL A 23 1.31 15.70 -2.79
N TYR A 24 0.96 16.19 -1.61
CA TYR A 24 0.70 15.31 -0.47
C TYR A 24 -0.47 14.34 -0.74
N GLY A 25 -0.36 13.15 -0.16
CA GLY A 25 -1.38 12.10 -0.18
C GLY A 25 -1.19 11.20 1.04
N THR A 26 -0.85 9.93 0.80
CA THR A 26 -0.55 8.93 1.83
C THR A 26 0.38 9.45 2.93
N SER A 27 -0.01 9.17 4.17
CA SER A 27 0.75 9.45 5.39
C SER A 27 1.47 8.22 5.89
N ALA A 28 2.58 8.43 6.58
CA ALA A 28 3.15 7.45 7.50
C ALA A 28 2.82 7.86 8.95
N ARG A 29 2.95 6.94 9.89
CA ARG A 29 2.95 7.25 11.33
C ARG A 29 4.17 6.66 12.02
N GLY A 30 4.54 7.22 13.16
CA GLY A 30 5.59 6.67 14.00
C GLY A 30 5.27 5.27 14.48
N LEU A 31 4.02 5.07 14.92
CA LEU A 31 3.53 3.81 15.47
C LEU A 31 2.00 3.74 15.38
N GLY A 32 1.46 2.55 15.13
CA GLY A 32 0.03 2.24 15.31
C GLY A 32 -0.17 1.24 16.45
N ILE A 33 -1.34 1.26 17.07
CA ILE A 33 -1.68 0.40 18.19
C ILE A 33 -3.17 0.05 18.12
N ASP A 34 -3.47 -1.24 18.08
CA ASP A 34 -4.83 -1.78 18.14
C ASP A 34 -5.79 -1.21 17.06
N THR A 35 -5.28 -0.85 15.87
CA THR A 35 -6.09 -0.35 14.75
C THR A 35 -7.14 -1.37 14.35
N ALA A 36 -8.38 -0.90 14.20
CA ALA A 36 -9.57 -1.70 13.86
C ALA A 36 -9.84 -2.89 14.81
N LEU A 37 -9.28 -2.88 16.03
CA LEU A 37 -9.64 -3.82 17.07
C LEU A 37 -10.85 -3.33 17.88
N PRO A 38 -11.72 -4.22 18.40
CA PRO A 38 -12.86 -3.84 19.24
C PRO A 38 -12.49 -3.07 20.52
N SER A 39 -11.24 -3.16 21.00
CA SER A 39 -10.77 -2.37 22.15
C SER A 39 -10.57 -0.88 21.85
N GLY A 40 -10.65 -0.47 20.59
CA GLY A 40 -10.35 0.89 20.16
C GLY A 40 -8.88 1.09 19.84
N GLU A 41 -8.64 1.87 18.79
CA GLU A 41 -7.31 2.27 18.36
C GLU A 41 -6.71 3.30 19.34
N ILE A 42 -5.41 3.15 19.62
CA ILE A 42 -4.66 4.09 20.45
C ILE A 42 -3.72 4.87 19.53
N PHE A 43 -3.75 6.20 19.63
CA PHE A 43 -2.89 7.09 18.85
C PHE A 43 -1.74 7.65 19.70
N PRO A 44 -0.49 7.19 19.53
CA PRO A 44 0.66 7.83 20.13
C PRO A 44 0.99 9.17 19.48
N TYR A 45 1.58 10.08 20.24
CA TYR A 45 1.93 11.43 19.79
C TYR A 45 3.45 11.62 19.73
N PHE A 46 3.95 12.30 18.71
CA PHE A 46 5.26 12.93 18.81
C PHE A 46 5.12 14.21 19.63
N GLN A 47 5.62 14.18 20.87
CA GLN A 47 5.47 15.29 21.83
C GLN A 47 6.56 16.34 21.70
N GLU A 48 7.78 15.90 21.39
CA GLU A 48 8.94 16.77 21.29
C GLU A 48 9.73 16.42 20.02
N PHE A 49 10.31 17.45 19.41
CA PHE A 49 11.18 17.34 18.25
C PHE A 49 12.49 18.08 18.48
N TRP A 50 13.60 17.46 18.09
CA TRP A 50 14.91 18.11 18.03
C TRP A 50 15.43 18.07 16.60
N LEU A 51 15.57 19.23 15.99
CA LEU A 51 16.08 19.38 14.63
C LEU A 51 17.58 19.66 14.68
N GLN A 52 18.37 18.75 14.15
CA GLN A 52 19.80 18.97 14.05
C GLN A 52 20.06 19.99 12.93
N ARG A 53 20.66 21.14 13.28
CA ARG A 53 21.01 22.17 12.30
C ARG A 53 21.92 21.57 11.21
N PRO A 54 21.51 21.58 9.92
CA PRO A 54 22.32 21.04 8.85
C PRO A 54 23.56 21.92 8.62
N LYS A 55 24.69 21.29 8.29
CA LYS A 55 25.89 22.01 7.83
C LYS A 55 25.64 22.63 6.45
N PRO A 56 26.35 23.71 6.06
CA PRO A 56 26.33 24.20 4.69
C PRO A 56 26.57 23.06 3.68
N GLY A 57 25.78 23.01 2.61
CA GLY A 57 25.85 21.96 1.57
C GLY A 57 25.23 20.60 1.93
N ALA A 58 24.68 20.43 3.14
CA ALA A 58 24.02 19.18 3.51
C ALA A 58 22.83 18.85 2.59
N ARG A 59 22.74 17.57 2.18
CA ARG A 59 21.67 17.04 1.32
C ARG A 59 20.60 16.25 2.08
N HIS A 60 20.64 16.31 3.41
CA HIS A 60 19.70 15.63 4.28
C HIS A 60 19.50 16.41 5.57
N MET A 61 18.38 16.16 6.24
CA MET A 61 18.04 16.70 7.55
C MET A 61 17.91 15.56 8.56
N ILE A 62 18.35 15.78 9.80
CA ILE A 62 18.17 14.85 10.90
C ILE A 62 17.16 15.45 11.88
N ILE A 63 16.13 14.68 12.18
CA ILE A 63 15.06 15.05 13.13
C ILE A 63 15.00 13.94 14.17
N TYR A 64 15.09 14.29 15.44
CA TYR A 64 14.76 13.39 16.54
C TYR A 64 13.35 13.68 17.02
N ALA A 65 12.62 12.66 17.45
CA ALA A 65 11.30 12.84 18.03
C ALA A 65 11.07 11.90 19.22
N LEU A 66 10.41 12.41 20.25
CA LEU A 66 9.91 11.63 21.38
C LEU A 66 8.46 11.24 21.11
N LEU A 67 8.21 9.93 20.94
CA LEU A 67 6.87 9.37 20.84
C LEU A 67 6.38 8.99 22.23
N ASN A 68 5.16 9.37 22.58
CA ASN A 68 4.59 9.04 23.87
C ASN A 68 3.08 8.72 23.78
N SER A 69 2.64 7.80 24.63
CA SER A 69 1.24 7.48 24.89
C SER A 69 1.10 6.88 26.30
N PRO A 70 -0.14 6.68 26.80
CA PRO A 70 -0.36 5.99 28.07
C PRO A 70 0.19 4.55 28.13
N VAL A 71 0.43 3.90 26.98
CA VAL A 71 0.81 2.48 26.90
C VAL A 71 2.23 2.24 26.39
N ILE A 72 2.86 3.20 25.70
CA ILE A 72 4.22 3.05 25.15
C ILE A 72 4.92 4.40 25.02
N THR A 73 6.25 4.39 25.11
CA THR A 73 7.11 5.52 24.72
C THR A 73 8.15 5.06 23.71
N GLY A 74 8.71 5.98 22.94
CA GLY A 74 9.78 5.65 21.99
C GLY A 74 10.62 6.85 21.58
N ALA A 75 11.88 6.58 21.26
CA ALA A 75 12.79 7.59 20.72
C ALA A 75 13.03 7.31 19.25
N TYR A 76 12.84 8.32 18.40
CA TYR A 76 12.97 8.23 16.95
C TYR A 76 14.11 9.12 16.45
N ARG A 77 14.82 8.64 15.42
CA ARG A 77 15.74 9.40 14.59
C ARG A 77 15.34 9.24 13.13
N PHE A 78 14.90 10.32 12.52
CA PHE A 78 14.60 10.44 11.10
C PHE A 78 15.81 11.04 10.38
N THR A 79 16.22 10.43 9.27
CA THR A 79 17.13 11.05 8.30
C THR A 79 16.37 11.26 7.01
N VAL A 80 15.97 12.50 6.75
CA VAL A 80 15.15 12.91 5.60
C VAL A 80 16.07 13.37 4.48
N ILE A 81 15.96 12.73 3.32
CA ILE A 81 16.76 12.98 2.12
C ILE A 81 15.78 13.37 0.99
N PRO A 82 15.56 14.67 0.75
CA PRO A 82 14.68 15.13 -0.33
C PRO A 82 15.33 14.93 -1.71
N GLY A 83 14.51 14.86 -2.75
CA GLY A 83 14.95 14.71 -4.15
C GLY A 83 13.79 14.41 -5.10
N GLU A 84 14.06 13.78 -6.23
CA GLU A 84 13.02 13.25 -7.14
C GLU A 84 12.05 12.31 -6.39
N SER A 85 12.60 11.50 -5.48
CA SER A 85 11.88 10.82 -4.40
C SER A 85 12.39 11.33 -3.06
N THR A 86 11.53 11.47 -2.07
CA THR A 86 11.97 11.73 -0.69
C THR A 86 12.14 10.41 0.05
N ARG A 87 13.33 10.20 0.61
CA ARG A 87 13.68 9.01 1.40
C ARG A 87 13.83 9.38 2.86
N ILE A 88 13.23 8.61 3.74
CA ILE A 88 13.30 8.82 5.19
C ILE A 88 13.82 7.54 5.81
N ARG A 89 15.02 7.57 6.38
CA ARG A 89 15.49 6.46 7.23
C ARG A 89 15.01 6.69 8.65
N VAL A 90 14.33 5.70 9.21
CA VAL A 90 13.77 5.72 10.56
C VAL A 90 14.54 4.72 11.41
N ARG A 91 15.13 5.20 12.50
CA ARG A 91 15.60 4.37 13.61
C ARG A 91 14.75 4.69 14.82
N ALA A 92 14.18 3.68 15.46
CA ALA A 92 13.47 3.89 16.70
C ALA A 92 13.74 2.79 17.73
N VAL A 93 13.62 3.16 19.00
CA VAL A 93 13.57 2.22 20.12
C VAL A 93 12.28 2.47 20.88
N LEU A 94 11.49 1.42 21.06
CA LEU A 94 10.16 1.45 21.66
C LEU A 94 10.19 0.74 23.02
N TYR A 95 9.48 1.28 24.00
CA TYR A 95 9.41 0.79 25.37
C TYR A 95 7.95 0.74 25.84
N PRO A 96 7.28 -0.42 25.81
CA PRO A 96 5.92 -0.55 26.30
C PRO A 96 5.87 -0.34 27.80
N ARG A 97 4.94 0.51 28.23
CA ARG A 97 4.57 0.76 29.63
C ARG A 97 3.54 -0.27 30.11
N LYS A 98 2.68 -0.72 29.19
CA LYS A 98 1.58 -1.67 29.45
C LYS A 98 1.54 -2.73 28.38
N LYS A 99 0.74 -3.78 28.61
CA LYS A 99 0.46 -4.81 27.61
C LYS A 99 -0.27 -4.18 26.42
N ILE A 100 0.20 -4.46 25.21
CA ILE A 100 -0.40 -4.03 23.95
C ILE A 100 -0.93 -5.28 23.24
N LYS A 101 -2.14 -5.21 22.67
CA LYS A 101 -2.70 -6.36 21.95
C LYS A 101 -2.07 -6.50 20.57
N GLN A 102 -1.94 -5.38 19.85
CA GLN A 102 -1.37 -5.32 18.52
C GLN A 102 -0.45 -4.10 18.39
N LEU A 103 0.84 -4.37 18.18
CA LEU A 103 1.85 -3.35 17.89
C LEU A 103 2.05 -3.25 16.38
N GLU A 104 1.98 -2.04 15.83
CA GLU A 104 1.92 -1.84 14.39
C GLU A 104 3.08 -0.95 13.94
N ILE A 105 4.04 -1.58 13.26
CA ILE A 105 5.33 -0.98 12.90
C ILE A 105 5.24 -0.45 11.48
N ALA A 106 5.83 0.74 11.29
CA ALA A 106 5.86 1.47 10.02
C ALA A 106 4.48 1.61 9.35
N PRO A 107 3.46 2.08 10.10
CA PRO A 107 2.12 2.22 9.57
C PRO A 107 2.05 3.27 8.46
N LEU A 108 1.24 2.97 7.45
CA LEU A 108 0.83 3.88 6.39
C LEU A 108 -0.68 4.08 6.47
N SER A 109 -1.13 5.31 6.20
CA SER A 109 -2.54 5.68 6.11
C SER A 109 -2.80 6.40 4.80
N SER A 110 -3.83 5.99 4.09
CA SER A 110 -4.18 6.49 2.76
C SER A 110 -5.69 6.50 2.59
N MET A 111 -6.15 7.01 1.45
CA MET A 111 -7.54 7.03 1.07
C MET A 111 -7.76 6.25 -0.24
N TYR A 112 -8.81 5.43 -0.28
CA TYR A 112 -9.40 4.87 -1.50
C TYR A 112 -10.92 5.02 -1.43
N TRP A 113 -11.50 5.87 -2.27
CA TRP A 113 -12.94 6.07 -2.31
C TRP A 113 -13.59 5.19 -3.36
N HIS A 114 -13.20 5.39 -4.63
CA HIS A 114 -13.63 4.55 -5.75
C HIS A 114 -12.66 4.62 -6.92
N GLY A 115 -12.73 3.61 -7.79
CA GLY A 115 -11.98 3.56 -9.03
C GLY A 115 -12.04 2.18 -9.68
N ARG A 116 -11.95 2.13 -11.02
CA ARG A 116 -11.89 0.88 -11.82
C ARG A 116 -12.96 -0.16 -11.40
N GLY A 117 -14.19 0.31 -11.17
CA GLY A 117 -15.34 -0.52 -10.79
C GLY A 117 -15.35 -1.02 -9.34
N ARG A 118 -14.43 -0.54 -8.50
CA ARG A 118 -14.40 -0.79 -7.04
C ARG A 118 -14.79 0.47 -6.26
N GLY A 119 -15.34 0.25 -5.07
CA GLY A 119 -15.88 1.31 -4.20
C GLY A 119 -17.20 1.90 -4.70
N ILE A 120 -17.88 2.63 -3.82
CA ILE A 120 -19.15 3.29 -4.11
C ILE A 120 -18.86 4.67 -4.66
N ARG A 121 -19.42 5.00 -5.84
CA ARG A 121 -19.25 6.33 -6.46
C ARG A 121 -20.17 7.40 -5.88
N ALA A 122 -21.31 7.01 -5.30
CA ALA A 122 -22.26 7.92 -4.63
C ALA A 122 -22.60 9.19 -5.44
N GLY A 123 -22.75 9.07 -6.76
CA GLY A 123 -23.05 10.21 -7.66
C GLY A 123 -21.86 11.08 -8.06
N ASP A 124 -20.65 10.73 -7.63
CA ASP A 124 -19.42 11.42 -8.02
C ASP A 124 -19.10 11.23 -9.51
N TRP A 125 -18.71 12.33 -10.16
CA TRP A 125 -18.45 12.39 -11.59
C TRP A 125 -17.01 12.04 -11.98
N HIS A 126 -16.08 12.04 -11.02
CA HIS A 126 -14.68 11.76 -11.33
C HIS A 126 -14.52 10.28 -11.75
N PRO A 127 -13.61 9.94 -12.66
CA PRO A 127 -13.39 8.55 -13.03
C PRO A 127 -12.86 7.70 -11.85
N GLN A 128 -11.97 8.26 -11.04
CA GLN A 128 -11.40 7.63 -9.84
C GLN A 128 -11.06 8.71 -8.80
N GLN A 129 -11.10 8.35 -7.51
CA GLN A 129 -10.61 9.19 -6.40
C GLN A 129 -9.95 8.33 -5.32
N HIS A 130 -8.63 8.43 -5.23
CA HIS A 130 -7.81 7.71 -4.26
C HIS A 130 -6.38 8.25 -4.21
N ASP A 131 -5.73 8.05 -3.07
CA ASP A 131 -4.32 8.40 -2.83
C ASP A 131 -3.38 7.26 -3.15
N SER A 132 -3.90 6.04 -3.14
CA SER A 132 -3.22 4.81 -3.53
C SER A 132 -4.26 3.85 -4.10
N SER A 133 -3.88 3.04 -5.07
CA SER A 133 -4.74 2.03 -5.70
C SER A 133 -4.45 0.62 -5.21
N ASP A 134 -3.24 0.35 -4.70
CA ASP A 134 -2.79 -1.02 -4.42
C ASP A 134 -1.89 -1.07 -3.17
N LEU A 135 -1.99 -2.15 -2.40
CA LEU A 135 -0.96 -2.60 -1.47
C LEU A 135 -0.02 -3.54 -2.22
N ILE A 136 1.28 -3.27 -2.19
CA ILE A 136 2.32 -4.13 -2.77
C ILE A 136 3.22 -4.65 -1.67
N MET A 137 3.60 -5.92 -1.73
CA MET A 137 4.45 -6.59 -0.75
C MET A 137 5.51 -7.43 -1.46
N ALA A 138 6.69 -7.53 -0.84
CA ALA A 138 7.79 -8.36 -1.33
C ALA A 138 8.33 -9.24 -0.18
N ALA A 139 8.26 -10.55 -0.38
CA ALA A 139 8.78 -11.56 0.52
C ALA A 139 10.25 -11.89 0.21
N ARG A 140 10.96 -12.49 1.18
CA ARG A 140 12.38 -12.86 1.05
C ARG A 140 12.64 -14.00 0.06
N ASP A 141 11.64 -14.84 -0.16
CA ASP A 141 11.68 -15.95 -1.11
C ASP A 141 11.49 -15.49 -2.57
N GLY A 142 11.39 -14.18 -2.80
CA GLY A 142 11.23 -13.59 -4.12
C GLY A 142 9.77 -13.40 -4.54
N GLN A 143 8.80 -13.87 -3.74
CA GLN A 143 7.38 -13.64 -4.05
C GLN A 143 7.02 -12.16 -3.89
N TRP A 144 6.42 -11.59 -4.93
CA TRP A 144 5.70 -10.33 -4.88
C TRP A 144 4.21 -10.59 -4.75
N ILE A 145 3.49 -9.66 -4.16
CA ILE A 145 2.04 -9.71 -4.03
C ILE A 145 1.50 -8.30 -4.24
N THR A 146 0.63 -8.12 -5.23
CA THR A 146 -0.17 -6.90 -5.39
C THR A 146 -1.62 -7.16 -4.99
N ARG A 147 -2.11 -6.39 -4.03
CA ARG A 147 -3.50 -6.40 -3.54
C ARG A 147 -4.17 -5.07 -3.89
N PRO A 148 -5.02 -5.02 -4.93
CA PRO A 148 -5.78 -3.82 -5.27
C PRO A 148 -6.67 -3.39 -4.13
N LEU A 149 -6.69 -2.11 -3.78
CA LEU A 149 -7.50 -1.58 -2.67
C LEU A 149 -8.98 -1.49 -3.05
N ASN A 150 -9.83 -1.48 -2.03
CA ASN A 150 -11.26 -1.33 -2.13
C ASN A 150 -11.81 -0.41 -1.03
N ASN A 151 -13.03 0.05 -1.23
CA ASN A 151 -13.83 0.73 -0.21
C ASN A 151 -15.04 -0.18 0.13
N PRO A 152 -14.88 -1.10 1.09
CA PRO A 152 -15.89 -2.11 1.40
C PRO A 152 -17.08 -1.51 2.18
N LEU A 153 -18.19 -2.23 2.27
CA LEU A 153 -19.36 -1.84 3.09
C LEU A 153 -19.18 -2.13 4.59
N HIS A 154 -18.24 -3.01 4.93
CA HIS A 154 -17.90 -3.37 6.30
C HIS A 154 -16.38 -3.37 6.45
N ILE A 155 -15.90 -3.12 7.67
CA ILE A 155 -14.46 -3.16 7.99
C ILE A 155 -13.89 -4.50 7.53
N GLN A 156 -12.84 -4.45 6.72
CA GLN A 156 -12.08 -5.63 6.29
C GLN A 156 -10.67 -5.55 6.85
N VAL A 157 -10.21 -6.65 7.45
CA VAL A 157 -8.82 -6.83 7.88
C VAL A 157 -8.26 -8.04 7.16
N THR A 158 -7.28 -7.82 6.28
CA THR A 158 -6.57 -8.88 5.55
C THR A 158 -5.15 -9.01 6.09
N ARG A 159 -4.70 -10.25 6.36
CA ARG A 159 -3.39 -10.52 6.96
C ARG A 159 -2.54 -11.36 6.01
N TYR A 160 -1.30 -10.93 5.78
CA TYR A 160 -0.31 -11.62 4.96
C TYR A 160 0.86 -12.05 5.83
N LEU A 161 0.92 -13.34 6.15
CA LEU A 161 2.00 -13.93 6.95
C LEU A 161 3.30 -13.87 6.16
N LEU A 162 4.34 -13.29 6.76
CA LEU A 162 5.66 -13.12 6.15
C LEU A 162 6.75 -13.31 7.20
N ASN A 163 7.98 -13.51 6.73
CA ASN A 163 9.16 -13.60 7.58
C ASN A 163 10.27 -12.72 6.99
N ASN A 164 10.70 -11.70 7.75
CA ASN A 164 11.70 -10.72 7.34
C ASN A 164 11.43 -10.09 5.95
N PRO A 165 10.25 -9.50 5.70
CA PRO A 165 9.86 -9.02 4.37
C PRO A 165 10.92 -8.07 3.76
N ILE A 166 11.08 -8.13 2.43
CA ILE A 166 11.90 -7.16 1.69
C ILE A 166 11.26 -5.79 1.78
N GLY A 167 9.93 -5.72 1.74
CA GLY A 167 9.18 -4.50 1.98
C GLY A 167 7.70 -4.62 1.69
N PHE A 168 6.98 -3.54 1.95
CA PHE A 168 5.56 -3.39 1.64
C PHE A 168 5.23 -1.91 1.49
N GLY A 169 4.13 -1.58 0.80
CA GLY A 169 3.80 -0.18 0.57
C GLY A 169 2.48 0.03 -0.15
N LEU A 170 1.96 1.27 -0.07
CA LEU A 170 0.76 1.69 -0.77
C LEU A 170 1.15 2.45 -2.03
N PHE A 171 0.72 1.97 -3.19
CA PHE A 171 1.14 2.48 -4.48
C PHE A 171 -0.01 3.21 -5.17
N GLN A 172 0.31 4.36 -5.74
CA GLN A 172 -0.53 5.06 -6.70
C GLN A 172 -0.03 4.70 -8.10
N GLN A 173 -0.66 3.72 -8.76
CA GLN A 173 -0.17 3.24 -10.04
C GLN A 173 -0.53 4.15 -11.22
N ASP A 174 -1.75 4.70 -11.23
CA ASP A 174 -2.21 5.52 -12.36
C ASP A 174 -1.74 6.97 -12.22
N ARG A 175 -1.09 7.47 -13.28
CA ARG A 175 -0.48 8.81 -13.30
C ARG A 175 -1.11 9.74 -14.33
N ARG A 176 -2.14 9.29 -15.04
CA ARG A 176 -2.80 10.08 -16.09
C ARG A 176 -3.89 10.95 -15.48
N PHE A 177 -3.86 12.25 -15.79
CA PHE A 177 -4.87 13.20 -15.29
C PHE A 177 -6.30 12.78 -15.67
N ALA A 178 -6.49 12.29 -16.90
CA ALA A 178 -7.79 11.90 -17.43
C ALA A 178 -8.50 10.76 -16.64
N ASN A 179 -7.77 10.08 -15.77
CA ASN A 179 -8.33 9.04 -14.90
C ASN A 179 -8.81 9.57 -13.55
N TYR A 180 -8.66 10.87 -13.29
CA TYR A 180 -9.04 11.52 -12.05
C TYR A 180 -9.81 12.81 -12.28
N GLU A 181 -9.46 13.61 -13.31
CA GLU A 181 -10.15 14.86 -13.71
C GLU A 181 -10.26 15.94 -12.60
N GLY A 182 -9.47 15.82 -11.52
CA GLY A 182 -9.49 16.74 -10.39
C GLY A 182 -8.34 17.76 -10.42
N LEU A 183 -8.61 19.00 -10.83
CA LEU A 183 -7.61 20.08 -10.90
C LEU A 183 -7.03 20.45 -9.53
N ILE A 184 -7.86 20.43 -8.49
CA ILE A 184 -7.49 20.76 -7.11
C ILE A 184 -6.86 19.55 -6.40
N THR A 185 -7.48 18.37 -6.52
CA THR A 185 -7.08 17.18 -5.75
C THR A 185 -5.81 16.51 -6.25
N GLN A 186 -5.54 16.59 -7.57
CA GLN A 186 -4.33 16.12 -8.25
C GLN A 186 -3.85 14.72 -7.82
N TYR A 187 -4.77 13.77 -7.64
CA TYR A 187 -4.50 12.40 -7.18
C TYR A 187 -3.37 11.70 -7.98
N GLN A 188 -3.30 11.93 -9.28
CA GLN A 188 -2.25 11.40 -10.17
C GLN A 188 -0.82 11.85 -9.80
N LYS A 189 -0.68 12.91 -9.00
CA LYS A 189 0.61 13.42 -8.50
C LYS A 189 0.95 12.94 -7.08
N ARG A 190 0.03 12.29 -6.35
CA ARG A 190 0.25 11.83 -4.97
C ARG A 190 1.27 10.68 -4.92
N PRO A 191 2.17 10.63 -3.94
CA PRO A 191 3.25 9.65 -3.95
C PRO A 191 2.74 8.22 -3.69
N SER A 192 3.36 7.24 -4.35
CA SER A 192 3.48 5.90 -3.81
C SER A 192 4.43 5.92 -2.60
N VAL A 193 4.19 5.05 -1.63
CA VAL A 193 4.99 4.96 -0.39
C VAL A 193 5.45 3.52 -0.18
N TRP A 194 6.76 3.31 -0.06
CA TRP A 194 7.37 1.99 0.15
C TRP A 194 8.17 1.94 1.44
N ILE A 195 7.90 0.93 2.28
CA ILE A 195 8.65 0.59 3.48
C ILE A 195 9.63 -0.54 3.15
N HIS A 196 10.91 -0.30 3.47
CA HIS A 196 11.98 -1.28 3.36
C HIS A 196 12.65 -1.48 4.74
N PRO A 197 12.45 -2.63 5.41
CA PRO A 197 13.14 -2.95 6.65
C PRO A 197 14.66 -2.98 6.47
N LEU A 198 15.39 -2.34 7.38
CA LEU A 198 16.85 -2.27 7.43
C LEU A 198 17.45 -3.13 8.56
N ASN A 199 16.60 -3.83 9.32
CA ASN A 199 16.97 -4.88 10.26
C ASN A 199 15.99 -6.07 10.13
N ARG A 200 16.32 -7.20 10.76
CA ARG A 200 15.47 -8.40 10.73
C ARG A 200 14.26 -8.19 11.63
N TRP A 201 13.05 -8.17 11.04
CA TRP A 201 11.79 -8.07 11.77
C TRP A 201 11.22 -9.42 12.21
N GLY A 202 11.80 -10.53 11.73
CA GLY A 202 11.39 -11.89 12.06
C GLY A 202 10.04 -12.27 11.44
N LYS A 203 9.38 -13.24 12.07
CA LYS A 203 8.02 -13.69 11.71
C LYS A 203 6.99 -12.66 12.13
N GLY A 204 5.97 -12.47 11.30
CA GLY A 204 4.87 -11.57 11.56
C GLY A 204 3.95 -11.51 10.36
N GLN A 205 3.27 -10.39 10.21
CA GLN A 205 2.35 -10.19 9.10
C GLN A 205 2.27 -8.74 8.67
N VAL A 206 2.06 -8.52 7.38
CA VAL A 206 1.53 -7.24 6.90
C VAL A 206 0.01 -7.32 7.03
N GLU A 207 -0.59 -6.35 7.70
CA GLU A 207 -2.05 -6.21 7.74
C GLU A 207 -2.48 -5.08 6.81
N LEU A 208 -3.63 -5.28 6.17
CA LEU A 208 -4.37 -4.27 5.43
C LEU A 208 -5.73 -4.11 6.08
N VAL A 209 -6.04 -2.90 6.53
CA VAL A 209 -7.33 -2.50 7.07
C VAL A 209 -8.00 -1.59 6.05
N GLU A 210 -9.18 -2.00 5.58
CA GLU A 210 -10.03 -1.22 4.68
C GLU A 210 -11.32 -0.85 5.44
N LEU A 211 -11.45 0.43 5.77
CA LEU A 211 -12.60 0.99 6.47
C LEU A 211 -13.63 1.49 5.44
N PRO A 212 -14.93 1.26 5.67
CA PRO A 212 -15.98 1.87 4.86
C PRO A 212 -15.93 3.40 4.97
N THR A 213 -16.00 4.09 3.83
CA THR A 213 -16.15 5.55 3.81
C THR A 213 -17.07 6.00 2.67
N ASN A 214 -17.87 7.02 2.92
CA ASN A 214 -18.58 7.79 1.89
C ASN A 214 -17.95 9.18 1.69
N ASN A 215 -16.83 9.47 2.37
CA ASN A 215 -16.17 10.76 2.36
C ASN A 215 -14.74 10.62 1.82
N ARG A 216 -14.50 11.24 0.66
CA ARG A 216 -13.17 11.30 0.02
C ARG A 216 -12.08 12.01 0.84
N ASN A 217 -12.46 12.79 1.85
CA ASN A 217 -11.52 13.52 2.69
C ASN A 217 -11.06 12.71 3.91
N THR A 218 -11.59 11.50 4.11
CA THR A 218 -11.25 10.63 5.22
C THR A 218 -10.35 9.49 4.73
N ASP A 219 -9.15 9.37 5.31
CA ASP A 219 -8.29 8.20 5.12
C ASP A 219 -9.01 6.96 5.63
N ASN A 220 -9.13 5.94 4.78
CA ASN A 220 -9.86 4.71 5.07
C ASN A 220 -9.04 3.44 4.78
N ILE A 221 -7.77 3.60 4.39
CA ILE A 221 -6.84 2.52 4.13
C ILE A 221 -5.70 2.61 5.11
N VAL A 222 -5.43 1.54 5.85
CA VAL A 222 -4.30 1.46 6.77
C VAL A 222 -3.53 0.18 6.52
N THR A 223 -2.19 0.25 6.48
CA THR A 223 -1.35 -0.94 6.43
C THR A 223 -0.12 -0.79 7.30
N PHE A 224 0.31 -1.89 7.91
CA PHE A 224 1.43 -1.92 8.84
C PHE A 224 1.96 -3.34 9.00
N TRP A 225 3.14 -3.45 9.64
CA TRP A 225 3.69 -4.72 10.07
C TRP A 225 3.35 -5.03 11.53
N VAL A 226 2.83 -6.24 11.77
CA VAL A 226 2.59 -6.78 13.12
C VAL A 226 3.58 -7.92 13.40
N PRO A 227 4.50 -7.78 14.36
CA PRO A 227 5.36 -8.88 14.78
C PRO A 227 4.56 -10.05 15.36
N ALA A 228 4.97 -11.29 15.06
CA ALA A 228 4.29 -12.48 15.60
C ALA A 228 4.46 -12.63 17.12
N LYS A 229 5.58 -12.15 17.67
CA LYS A 229 5.83 -12.15 19.11
C LYS A 229 5.31 -10.83 19.70
N PRO A 230 4.33 -10.86 20.62
CA PRO A 230 3.90 -9.66 21.33
C PRO A 230 5.05 -9.04 22.12
N LEU A 231 5.08 -7.70 22.15
CA LEU A 231 6.07 -6.97 22.94
C LEU A 231 5.59 -6.87 24.40
N ARG A 232 6.43 -7.29 25.34
CA ARG A 232 6.12 -7.25 26.78
C ARG A 232 6.42 -5.87 27.36
N PRO A 233 5.73 -5.45 28.44
CA PRO A 233 6.11 -4.28 29.22
C PRO A 233 7.60 -4.33 29.59
N CYS A 234 8.26 -3.18 29.53
CA CYS A 234 9.69 -3.01 29.81
C CYS A 234 10.67 -3.73 28.85
N GLU A 235 10.20 -4.52 27.87
CA GLU A 235 11.05 -5.09 26.82
C GLU A 235 11.19 -4.08 25.67
N SER A 236 12.42 -3.63 25.40
CA SER A 236 12.67 -2.68 24.33
C SER A 236 12.60 -3.34 22.95
N LEU A 237 11.98 -2.69 21.97
CA LEU A 237 12.02 -3.11 20.57
C LEU A 237 12.77 -2.08 19.72
N ARG A 238 13.79 -2.53 18.98
CA ARG A 238 14.53 -1.70 18.02
C ARG A 238 14.01 -1.93 16.61
N VAL A 239 13.55 -0.87 15.96
CA VAL A 239 13.11 -0.89 14.57
C VAL A 239 13.98 0.01 13.72
N HIS A 240 14.38 -0.48 12.55
CA HIS A 240 15.17 0.27 11.59
C HIS A 240 14.62 0.00 10.20
N TYR A 241 14.21 1.05 9.49
CA TYR A 241 13.63 0.93 8.15
C TYR A 241 13.82 2.21 7.36
N GLN A 242 13.57 2.12 6.06
CA GLN A 242 13.50 3.26 5.16
C GLN A 242 12.10 3.37 4.58
N ILE A 243 11.57 4.58 4.54
CA ILE A 243 10.37 4.95 3.79
C ILE A 243 10.82 5.68 2.53
N ARG A 244 10.22 5.37 1.39
CA ARG A 244 10.42 6.13 0.14
C ARG A 244 9.08 6.63 -0.36
N PHE A 245 8.98 7.93 -0.57
CA PHE A 245 7.85 8.62 -1.19
C PHE A 245 8.25 9.00 -2.62
N PHE A 246 7.55 8.47 -3.61
CA PHE A 246 7.94 8.58 -5.01
C PHE A 246 6.72 8.58 -5.94
N ARG A 247 6.83 9.20 -7.12
CA ARG A 247 5.78 9.13 -8.15
C ARG A 247 5.95 7.89 -9.03
N ASN A 248 7.14 7.70 -9.57
CA ASN A 248 7.47 6.58 -10.44
C ASN A 248 8.75 5.94 -9.96
N ASP A 249 8.82 4.60 -10.04
CA ASP A 249 10.03 3.84 -9.79
C ASP A 249 10.11 2.71 -10.80
N LYS A 250 11.25 2.60 -11.50
CA LYS A 250 11.45 1.58 -12.53
C LYS A 250 11.85 0.22 -11.95
N GLN A 251 12.16 0.16 -10.65
CA GLN A 251 12.64 -1.02 -9.94
C GLN A 251 11.55 -1.63 -9.04
N LEU A 252 10.45 -0.91 -8.79
CA LEU A 252 9.34 -1.37 -7.95
C LEU A 252 7.99 -1.24 -8.67
N PRO A 253 7.16 -2.29 -8.70
CA PRO A 253 7.47 -3.68 -8.31
C PRO A 253 8.58 -4.29 -9.17
N SER A 254 9.28 -5.29 -8.64
CA SER A 254 10.17 -6.12 -9.46
C SER A 254 9.32 -7.19 -10.13
N GLY A 255 9.54 -7.45 -11.42
CA GLY A 255 8.75 -8.45 -12.14
C GLY A 255 7.54 -7.88 -12.87
N GLY A 256 6.84 -8.76 -13.58
CA GLY A 256 5.52 -8.46 -14.11
C GLY A 256 4.52 -8.25 -12.97
N HIS A 257 3.61 -7.30 -13.09
CA HIS A 257 2.63 -6.97 -12.06
C HIS A 257 1.35 -6.39 -12.66
N PRO A 258 0.21 -6.46 -11.96
CA PRO A 258 -1.02 -5.85 -12.40
C PRO A 258 -0.89 -4.34 -12.32
N VAL A 259 -1.10 -3.67 -13.46
CA VAL A 259 -1.11 -2.20 -13.59
C VAL A 259 -2.53 -1.64 -13.62
N ALA A 260 -3.51 -2.49 -13.94
CA ALA A 260 -4.91 -2.16 -13.74
C ALA A 260 -5.77 -3.39 -13.42
N THR A 261 -6.65 -3.23 -12.44
CA THR A 261 -7.66 -4.23 -12.08
C THR A 261 -9.01 -3.56 -12.18
N PHE A 262 -9.93 -4.16 -12.93
CA PHE A 262 -11.31 -3.72 -13.08
C PHE A 262 -12.25 -4.82 -12.58
N LEU A 263 -13.29 -4.44 -11.85
CA LEU A 263 -14.31 -5.37 -11.37
C LEU A 263 -15.69 -4.81 -11.69
N GLY A 264 -16.53 -5.60 -12.34
CA GLY A 264 -17.88 -5.21 -12.72
C GLY A 264 -18.89 -6.34 -12.54
N ASN A 265 -20.18 -6.02 -12.63
CA ASN A 265 -21.21 -7.04 -12.80
C ASN A 265 -21.05 -7.66 -14.19
N ASP A 266 -21.23 -8.98 -14.28
CA ASP A 266 -21.33 -9.63 -15.57
C ASP A 266 -22.68 -9.28 -16.23
N PRO A 267 -22.70 -8.86 -17.51
CA PRO A 267 -23.94 -8.44 -18.17
C PRO A 267 -24.83 -9.62 -18.59
N HIS A 268 -24.30 -10.83 -18.66
CA HIS A 268 -25.01 -12.01 -19.18
C HIS A 268 -25.43 -12.98 -18.09
N MET A 269 -24.71 -13.04 -16.96
CA MET A 269 -25.03 -13.95 -15.86
C MET A 269 -25.29 -13.20 -14.55
N LYS A 270 -26.55 -13.22 -14.10
CA LYS A 270 -26.95 -12.60 -12.83
C LYS A 270 -26.14 -13.15 -11.66
N GLY A 271 -25.54 -12.25 -10.88
CA GLY A 271 -24.74 -12.57 -9.71
C GLY A 271 -23.27 -12.86 -10.02
N ALA A 272 -22.90 -13.12 -11.28
CA ALA A 272 -21.51 -13.21 -11.70
C ALA A 272 -20.86 -11.82 -11.80
N LYS A 273 -19.53 -11.81 -11.77
CA LYS A 273 -18.67 -10.64 -11.89
C LYS A 273 -17.70 -10.84 -13.04
N THR A 274 -17.42 -9.76 -13.76
CA THR A 274 -16.31 -9.71 -14.72
C THR A 274 -15.10 -9.09 -14.03
N LEU A 275 -13.99 -9.82 -13.98
CA LEU A 275 -12.68 -9.36 -13.55
C LEU A 275 -11.80 -9.15 -14.77
N VAL A 276 -11.26 -7.94 -14.94
CA VAL A 276 -10.27 -7.64 -15.96
C VAL A 276 -9.00 -7.16 -15.30
N VAL A 277 -7.86 -7.77 -15.61
CA VAL A 277 -6.56 -7.41 -15.06
C VAL A 277 -5.54 -7.19 -16.17
N ASP A 278 -5.04 -5.97 -16.29
CA ASP A 278 -3.94 -5.61 -17.18
C ASP A 278 -2.61 -5.80 -16.43
N PHE A 279 -1.70 -6.59 -17.00
CA PHE A 279 -0.35 -6.85 -16.50
C PHE A 279 0.72 -6.17 -17.38
N ALA A 280 1.73 -5.60 -16.73
CA ALA A 280 2.92 -5.01 -17.35
C ALA A 280 4.15 -5.21 -16.46
N GLY A 281 5.30 -4.62 -16.80
CA GLY A 281 6.55 -4.77 -16.04
C GLY A 281 7.41 -5.93 -16.50
N ASP A 282 8.70 -5.92 -16.12
CA ASP A 282 9.71 -6.96 -16.42
C ASP A 282 9.72 -7.49 -17.86
N GLY A 283 9.53 -6.58 -18.82
CA GLY A 283 9.52 -6.92 -20.24
C GLY A 283 8.30 -7.71 -20.72
N LEU A 284 7.25 -7.90 -19.90
CA LEU A 284 6.00 -8.57 -20.32
C LEU A 284 5.43 -7.98 -21.61
N GLY A 285 5.48 -6.65 -21.76
CA GLY A 285 5.01 -5.94 -22.95
C GLY A 285 5.86 -6.11 -24.21
N HIS A 286 7.09 -6.63 -24.06
CA HIS A 286 8.01 -6.92 -25.18
C HIS A 286 7.94 -8.37 -25.63
N LEU A 287 7.20 -9.24 -24.93
CA LEU A 287 6.97 -10.61 -25.38
C LEU A 287 6.17 -10.59 -26.70
N PRO A 288 6.46 -11.49 -27.65
CA PRO A 288 5.66 -11.61 -28.87
C PRO A 288 4.17 -11.80 -28.55
N ALA A 289 3.29 -11.16 -29.31
CA ALA A 289 1.84 -11.22 -29.09
C ALA A 289 1.27 -12.64 -29.15
N GLN A 290 1.95 -13.55 -29.86
CA GLN A 290 1.60 -14.96 -30.00
C GLN A 290 2.13 -15.84 -28.85
N THR A 291 2.79 -15.25 -27.85
CA THR A 291 3.29 -16.00 -26.70
C THR A 291 2.12 -16.63 -25.95
N THR A 292 2.16 -17.95 -25.75
CA THR A 292 1.14 -18.63 -24.94
C THR A 292 1.26 -18.20 -23.47
N MET A 293 0.32 -17.37 -23.02
CA MET A 293 0.17 -16.97 -21.62
C MET A 293 -0.96 -17.75 -20.94
N HIS A 294 -0.69 -18.23 -19.73
CA HIS A 294 -1.67 -18.87 -18.87
C HIS A 294 -1.91 -18.03 -17.62
N ALA A 295 -3.19 -17.85 -17.29
CA ALA A 295 -3.64 -17.26 -16.03
C ALA A 295 -3.89 -18.39 -15.02
N HIS A 296 -3.16 -18.40 -13.92
CA HIS A 296 -3.33 -19.39 -12.85
C HIS A 296 -4.14 -18.78 -11.72
N PHE A 297 -5.32 -19.35 -11.44
CA PHE A 297 -6.20 -18.88 -10.38
C PHE A 297 -6.14 -19.78 -9.15
N THR A 298 -6.21 -19.16 -7.97
CA THR A 298 -6.55 -19.84 -6.71
C THR A 298 -7.72 -19.11 -6.08
N VAL A 299 -8.79 -19.83 -5.76
CA VAL A 299 -10.05 -19.25 -5.28
C VAL A 299 -10.43 -19.80 -3.92
N GLY A 300 -11.03 -18.95 -3.08
CA GLY A 300 -11.62 -19.38 -1.82
C GLY A 300 -12.87 -20.24 -2.00
N ALA A 301 -13.24 -21.01 -0.96
CA ALA A 301 -14.41 -21.88 -0.99
C ALA A 301 -15.70 -21.16 -1.41
N GLY A 302 -16.43 -21.76 -2.36
CA GLY A 302 -17.69 -21.25 -2.91
C GLY A 302 -17.52 -20.18 -4.00
N VAL A 303 -16.30 -19.89 -4.43
CA VAL A 303 -16.03 -19.06 -5.61
C VAL A 303 -15.72 -19.96 -6.81
N HIS A 304 -16.29 -19.64 -7.96
CA HIS A 304 -16.04 -20.39 -9.20
C HIS A 304 -15.52 -19.46 -10.30
N ILE A 305 -14.44 -19.85 -10.96
CA ILE A 305 -14.01 -19.24 -12.23
C ILE A 305 -14.77 -19.97 -13.34
N LEU A 306 -15.74 -19.30 -13.95
CA LEU A 306 -16.59 -19.91 -14.98
C LEU A 306 -15.89 -19.92 -16.34
N HIS A 307 -15.21 -18.80 -16.64
CA HIS A 307 -14.42 -18.65 -17.86
C HIS A 307 -13.23 -17.75 -17.56
N SER A 308 -12.11 -17.99 -18.22
CA SER A 308 -10.98 -17.06 -18.22
C SER A 308 -10.23 -17.11 -19.54
N SER A 309 -9.69 -15.97 -19.95
CA SER A 309 -8.82 -15.86 -21.12
C SER A 309 -7.71 -14.86 -20.86
N VAL A 310 -6.58 -15.05 -21.52
CA VAL A 310 -5.46 -14.11 -21.51
C VAL A 310 -5.22 -13.66 -22.94
N ARG A 311 -5.10 -12.34 -23.16
CA ARG A 311 -4.89 -11.74 -24.48
C ARG A 311 -3.84 -10.65 -24.40
N PHE A 312 -3.01 -10.53 -25.44
CA PHE A 312 -2.13 -9.38 -25.57
C PHE A 312 -2.93 -8.17 -26.08
N ASN A 313 -2.74 -7.01 -25.45
CA ASN A 313 -3.29 -5.74 -25.87
C ASN A 313 -2.21 -4.93 -26.61
N PRO A 314 -2.25 -4.86 -27.95
CA PRO A 314 -1.21 -4.18 -28.73
C PRO A 314 -1.24 -2.66 -28.56
N LEU A 315 -2.37 -2.07 -28.17
CA LEU A 315 -2.49 -0.62 -27.97
C LEU A 315 -1.76 -0.13 -26.72
N LYS A 316 -1.63 -1.00 -25.71
CA LYS A 316 -0.98 -0.68 -24.44
C LYS A 316 0.33 -1.44 -24.20
N HIS A 317 0.66 -2.42 -25.04
CA HIS A 317 1.75 -3.38 -24.81
C HIS A 317 1.63 -4.09 -23.46
N GLN A 318 0.45 -4.65 -23.18
CA GLN A 318 0.10 -5.27 -21.90
C GLN A 318 -0.58 -6.63 -22.11
N TRP A 319 -0.47 -7.52 -21.13
CA TRP A 319 -1.25 -8.76 -21.12
C TRP A 319 -2.50 -8.57 -20.27
N GLN A 320 -3.66 -8.84 -20.85
CA GLN A 320 -4.94 -8.68 -20.17
C GLN A 320 -5.54 -10.06 -19.87
N VAL A 321 -5.86 -10.28 -18.60
CA VAL A 321 -6.71 -11.38 -18.16
C VAL A 321 -8.15 -10.89 -18.11
N ASN A 322 -9.07 -11.62 -18.71
CA ASN A 322 -10.51 -11.43 -18.54
C ASN A 322 -11.09 -12.72 -17.97
N ALA A 323 -11.75 -12.63 -16.81
CA ALA A 323 -12.36 -13.76 -16.13
C ALA A 323 -13.79 -13.46 -15.70
N GLN A 324 -14.69 -14.42 -15.94
CA GLN A 324 -16.02 -14.44 -15.37
C GLN A 324 -16.00 -15.27 -14.08
N ILE A 325 -16.46 -14.65 -13.00
CA ILE A 325 -16.36 -15.19 -11.64
C ILE A 325 -17.75 -15.25 -11.04
N LEU A 326 -18.13 -16.39 -10.49
CA LEU A 326 -19.29 -16.49 -9.61
C LEU A 326 -18.82 -16.36 -8.15
N PRO A 327 -19.13 -15.26 -7.45
CA PRO A 327 -18.71 -15.06 -6.06
C PRO A 327 -19.49 -15.98 -5.11
N ALA A 328 -18.92 -16.20 -3.92
CA ALA A 328 -19.64 -16.84 -2.82
C ALA A 328 -20.81 -15.97 -2.33
N ARG A 329 -21.91 -16.60 -1.89
CA ARG A 329 -23.17 -15.92 -1.57
C ARG A 329 -23.16 -15.04 -0.31
N HIS A 330 -22.41 -15.42 0.73
CA HIS A 330 -22.59 -14.83 2.07
C HIS A 330 -21.38 -14.08 2.61
N HIS A 331 -20.18 -14.40 2.14
CA HIS A 331 -18.95 -13.83 2.67
C HIS A 331 -17.96 -13.49 1.55
N PRO A 332 -17.23 -12.36 1.67
CA PRO A 332 -16.09 -12.09 0.83
C PRO A 332 -15.11 -13.28 0.85
N ARG A 333 -14.56 -13.59 -0.32
CA ARG A 333 -13.57 -14.66 -0.52
C ARG A 333 -12.45 -14.12 -1.39
N ASN A 334 -11.23 -14.57 -1.08
CA ASN A 334 -10.04 -14.15 -1.79
C ASN A 334 -9.91 -14.92 -3.12
N ILE A 335 -9.39 -14.21 -4.12
CA ILE A 335 -8.97 -14.76 -5.41
C ILE A 335 -7.53 -14.31 -5.62
N ARG A 336 -6.67 -15.25 -5.99
CA ARG A 336 -5.29 -14.98 -6.40
C ARG A 336 -5.13 -15.36 -7.86
N LEU A 337 -4.33 -14.59 -8.57
CA LEU A 337 -4.09 -14.74 -9.99
C LEU A 337 -2.63 -14.33 -10.27
N PHE A 338 -1.93 -15.12 -11.07
CA PHE A 338 -0.64 -14.74 -11.68
C PHE A 338 -0.55 -15.26 -13.12
N LEU A 339 0.36 -14.68 -13.91
CA LEU A 339 0.67 -15.09 -15.28
C LEU A 339 1.90 -16.00 -15.33
N ALA A 340 1.84 -17.02 -16.19
CA ALA A 340 2.97 -17.89 -16.50
C ALA A 340 3.07 -18.24 -17.98
N SER A 341 4.29 -18.55 -18.43
CA SER A 341 4.59 -19.14 -19.75
C SER A 341 5.60 -20.25 -19.61
N LYS A 342 5.42 -21.35 -20.36
CA LYS A 342 6.41 -22.44 -20.45
C LYS A 342 6.91 -22.91 -19.06
N GLY A 343 5.99 -22.98 -18.09
CA GLY A 343 6.28 -23.37 -16.71
C GLY A 343 6.96 -22.30 -15.83
N LYS A 344 7.27 -21.12 -16.35
CA LYS A 344 7.86 -19.99 -15.61
C LYS A 344 6.79 -18.97 -15.21
N VAL A 345 6.77 -18.62 -13.92
CA VAL A 345 5.98 -17.49 -13.40
C VAL A 345 6.56 -16.18 -13.91
N LEU A 346 5.71 -15.33 -14.48
CA LEU A 346 6.10 -14.05 -15.10
C LEU A 346 5.47 -12.83 -14.44
N SER A 347 4.51 -13.02 -13.53
CA SER A 347 3.97 -11.94 -12.71
C SER A 347 3.92 -12.30 -11.23
N ASP A 348 3.75 -11.28 -10.40
CA ASP A 348 3.32 -11.41 -9.01
C ASP A 348 1.90 -12.00 -8.84
#